data_AF-A0A1Q5SCB5-F1
#
_entry.id   AF-A0A1Q5SCB5-F1
#
_cell.length_a   1.000
_cell.length_b   1.000
_cell.length_c   1.000
_cell.angle_alpha   90.00
_cell.angle_beta   90.00
_cell.angle_gamma   90.00
#
_symmetry.space_group_name_H-M   'P 1'
#
loop_
_entity.id
_entity.type
_entity.pdbx_description
1 polymer ?
#
loop_
_entity_poly.entity_id
_entity_poly.type
_entity_poly.pdbx_seq_one_letter_code
_entity_poly.pdbx_strand_id
1 'polypeptide(L)'
;MTEDDLTDEISDIEDRIAALAEIAERCRKFILASKIAIGGGAALLLITILGLLGTGLTAALGSIALVLGGIVSLGSNISTLQQTESAIGAAEARRSALIGRIDLRVVADTPMKLV
;
A
#
# COMPACT_ATOMS: atom_id res chain seq x y z
N MET A 1 -16.33 21.89 21.76
CA MET A 1 -15.11 21.12 21.54
C MET A 1 -13.99 21.88 22.21
N THR A 2 -13.29 21.23 23.13
CA THR A 2 -12.07 21.78 23.73
C THR A 2 -10.89 21.48 22.79
N GLU A 3 -9.76 22.14 23.00
CA GLU A 3 -8.54 21.85 22.23
C GLU A 3 -8.03 20.41 22.45
N ASP A 4 -8.29 19.86 23.64
CA ASP A 4 -8.04 18.45 24.02
C ASP A 4 -8.84 17.47 23.14
N ASP A 5 -10.15 17.74 22.94
CA ASP A 5 -11.06 16.97 22.08
C ASP A 5 -10.64 16.99 20.61
N LEU A 6 -10.09 18.12 20.13
CA LEU A 6 -9.52 18.21 18.77
C LEU A 6 -8.20 17.43 18.64
N THR A 7 -7.40 17.40 19.70
CA THR A 7 -6.11 16.70 19.71
C THR A 7 -6.31 15.19 19.72
N ASP A 8 -7.26 14.70 20.51
CA ASP A 8 -7.66 13.29 20.52
C ASP A 8 -8.19 12.85 19.14
N GLU A 9 -9.05 13.66 18.51
CA GLU A 9 -9.57 13.37 17.17
C GLU A 9 -8.44 13.33 16.11
N ILE A 10 -7.44 14.21 16.24
CA ILE A 10 -6.26 14.19 15.37
C ILE A 10 -5.46 12.90 15.61
N SER A 11 -5.26 12.48 16.86
CA SER A 11 -4.55 11.24 17.20
C SER A 11 -5.22 10.02 16.57
N ASP A 12 -6.55 9.90 16.68
CA ASP A 12 -7.32 8.81 16.07
C ASP A 12 -7.16 8.78 14.53
N ILE A 13 -7.10 9.95 13.89
CA ILE A 13 -6.88 10.06 12.45
C ILE A 13 -5.46 9.62 12.08
N GLU A 14 -4.45 9.97 12.87
CA GLU A 14 -3.06 9.57 12.64
C GLU A 14 -2.89 8.05 12.76
N ASP A 15 -3.51 7.42 13.76
CA ASP A 15 -3.53 5.96 13.92
C ASP A 15 -4.20 5.28 12.72
N ARG A 16 -5.31 5.85 12.23
CA ARG A 16 -5.98 5.36 11.03
C ARG A 16 -5.11 5.50 9.77
N ILE A 17 -4.39 6.61 9.61
CA ILE A 17 -3.45 6.79 8.49
C ILE A 17 -2.34 5.74 8.56
N ALA A 18 -1.78 5.49 9.74
CA ALA A 18 -0.74 4.48 9.94
C ALA A 18 -1.24 3.08 9.55
N ALA A 19 -2.44 2.70 9.97
CA ALA A 19 -3.06 1.43 9.61
C ALA A 19 -3.32 1.30 8.10
N LEU A 20 -3.78 2.37 7.44
CA LEU A 20 -3.96 2.39 5.99
C LEU A 20 -2.62 2.31 5.25
N ALA A 21 -1.58 2.99 5.73
CA ALA A 21 -0.25 2.92 5.14
C ALA A 21 0.31 1.49 5.17
N GLU A 22 0.10 0.75 6.26
CA GLU A 22 0.47 -0.66 6.34
C GLU A 22 -0.25 -1.51 5.28
N ILE A 23 -1.56 -1.30 5.10
CA ILE A 23 -2.35 -1.99 4.07
C ILE A 23 -1.79 -1.68 2.68
N ALA A 24 -1.50 -0.41 2.39
CA ALA A 24 -0.92 0.00 1.12
C ALA A 24 0.44 -0.68 0.87
N GLU A 25 1.31 -0.77 1.88
CA GLU A 25 2.60 -1.44 1.76
C GLU A 25 2.44 -2.93 1.49
N ARG A 26 1.51 -3.60 2.17
CA ARG A 26 1.18 -5.00 1.91
C ARG A 26 0.70 -5.19 0.47
N CYS A 27 -0.18 -4.33 -0.04
CA CYS A 27 -0.61 -4.38 -1.45
C CYS A 27 0.56 -4.22 -2.42
N ARG A 28 1.52 -3.31 -2.16
CA ARG A 28 2.74 -3.18 -2.98
C ARG A 28 3.58 -4.45 -3.00
N LYS A 29 3.73 -5.12 -1.85
CA LYS A 29 4.44 -6.42 -1.74
C LYS A 29 3.73 -7.52 -2.55
N PHE A 30 2.41 -7.62 -2.45
CA PHE A 30 1.64 -8.58 -3.23
C PHE A 30 1.70 -8.30 -4.73
N ILE A 31 1.63 -7.03 -5.16
CA ILE A 31 1.80 -6.65 -6.57
C ILE A 31 3.13 -7.15 -7.12
N LEU A 32 4.23 -7.00 -6.36
CA LEU A 32 5.54 -7.52 -6.75
C LEU A 32 5.53 -9.05 -6.87
N ALA A 33 4.99 -9.74 -5.87
CA ALA A 33 4.86 -11.20 -5.88
C ALA A 33 4.03 -11.70 -7.08
N SER A 34 2.91 -11.03 -7.39
CA SER A 34 2.07 -11.34 -8.54
C SER A 34 2.83 -11.18 -9.86
N LYS A 35 3.64 -10.13 -10.02
CA LYS A 35 4.47 -9.95 -11.22
C LYS A 35 5.50 -11.08 -11.39
N ILE A 36 6.15 -11.48 -10.30
CA ILE A 36 7.10 -12.60 -10.29
C ILE A 36 6.37 -13.89 -10.67
N ALA A 37 5.18 -14.12 -10.12
CA ALA A 37 4.37 -15.26 -10.48
C ALA A 37 4.04 -15.25 -11.98
N ILE A 38 3.47 -14.18 -12.51
CA ILE A 38 3.14 -14.09 -13.94
C ILE A 38 4.37 -14.37 -14.83
N GLY A 39 5.50 -13.72 -14.53
CA GLY A 39 6.74 -13.92 -15.30
C GLY A 39 7.27 -15.36 -15.19
N GLY A 40 7.31 -15.91 -13.97
CA GLY A 40 7.78 -17.27 -13.73
C GLY A 40 6.88 -18.32 -14.36
N GLY A 41 5.55 -18.15 -14.28
CA GLY A 41 4.57 -19.03 -14.89
C GLY A 41 4.63 -18.99 -16.41
N ALA A 42 4.77 -17.81 -17.02
CA ALA A 42 4.93 -17.68 -18.46
C ALA A 42 6.23 -18.34 -18.95
N ALA A 43 7.34 -18.13 -18.24
CA ALA A 43 8.62 -18.77 -18.55
C ALA A 43 8.56 -20.29 -18.41
N LEU A 44 7.95 -20.79 -17.33
CA LEU A 44 7.76 -22.23 -17.12
C LEU A 44 6.87 -22.84 -18.21
N LEU A 45 5.80 -22.14 -18.60
CA LEU A 45 4.93 -22.59 -19.70
C LEU A 45 5.70 -22.71 -21.01
N LEU A 46 6.53 -21.71 -21.35
CA LEU A 46 7.37 -21.77 -22.56
C LEU A 46 8.35 -22.95 -22.52
N ILE A 47 9.01 -23.18 -21.39
CA ILE A 47 9.91 -24.33 -21.19
C ILE A 47 9.15 -25.65 -21.39
N THR A 48 7.93 -25.76 -20.85
CA THR A 48 7.10 -26.97 -20.98
C THR A 48 6.67 -27.22 -22.43
N ILE A 49 6.27 -26.17 -23.16
CA ILE A 49 5.83 -26.27 -24.57
C ILE A 49 6.99 -26.68 -25.47
N LEU A 50 8.19 -26.14 -25.21
CA LEU A 50 9.39 -26.49 -25.96
C LEU A 50 9.97 -27.87 -25.57
N GLY A 51 9.41 -28.53 -24.55
CA GLY A 51 9.83 -29.86 -24.12
C GLY A 51 11.19 -29.90 -23.42
N LEU A 52 11.73 -28.75 -22.98
CA LEU A 52 13.11 -28.64 -22.48
C LEU A 52 13.38 -29.43 -21.20
N LEU A 53 12.35 -29.73 -20.41
CA LEU A 53 12.49 -30.41 -19.11
C LEU A 53 11.77 -31.77 -19.04
N GLY A 54 11.17 -32.26 -20.14
CA GLY A 54 10.32 -33.46 -20.10
C GLY A 54 9.09 -33.33 -19.19
N THR A 55 8.73 -32.10 -18.84
CA THR A 55 7.64 -31.75 -17.93
C THR A 55 6.29 -31.97 -18.60
N GLY A 56 5.47 -32.86 -18.02
CA GLY A 56 4.16 -33.25 -18.57
C GLY A 56 3.04 -32.23 -18.32
N LEU A 57 1.80 -32.68 -18.54
CA LEU A 57 0.56 -31.90 -18.41
C LEU A 57 0.43 -31.14 -17.08
N THR A 58 0.92 -31.72 -15.99
CA THR A 58 0.86 -31.11 -14.65
C THR A 58 1.64 -29.79 -14.57
N ALA A 59 2.80 -29.70 -15.20
CA ALA A 59 3.60 -28.49 -15.21
C ALA A 59 2.98 -27.39 -16.09
N ALA A 60 2.39 -27.78 -17.24
CA ALA A 60 1.66 -26.85 -18.09
C ALA A 60 0.44 -26.25 -17.36
N LEU A 61 -0.37 -27.11 -16.71
CA LEU A 61 -1.52 -26.66 -15.91
C LEU A 61 -1.10 -25.80 -14.72
N GLY A 62 -0.03 -26.18 -14.02
CA GLY A 62 0.53 -25.40 -12.93
C GLY A 62 1.00 -24.02 -13.39
N SER A 63 1.63 -23.93 -14.55
CA SER A 63 2.08 -22.66 -15.15
C SER A 63 0.91 -21.74 -15.48
N ILE A 64 -0.15 -22.29 -16.10
CA ILE A 64 -1.37 -21.53 -16.42
C ILE A 64 -2.05 -21.04 -15.14
N ALA A 65 -2.21 -21.91 -14.14
CA ALA A 65 -2.81 -21.55 -12.86
C ALA A 65 -2.02 -20.43 -12.17
N LEU A 66 -0.68 -20.49 -12.23
CA LEU A 66 0.21 -19.51 -11.63
C LEU A 66 0.15 -18.16 -12.36
N VAL A 67 0.05 -18.15 -13.70
CA VAL A 67 -0.17 -16.93 -14.49
C VAL A 67 -1.53 -16.31 -14.18
N LEU A 68 -2.62 -17.09 -14.24
CA LEU A 68 -3.97 -16.59 -14.01
C LEU A 68 -4.14 -16.08 -12.58
N GLY A 69 -3.66 -16.85 -11.59
CA GLY A 69 -3.67 -16.44 -10.18
C GLY A 69 -2.85 -15.17 -9.96
N GLY A 70 -1.70 -15.04 -10.62
CA GLY A 70 -0.89 -13.83 -10.60
C GLY A 70 -1.64 -12.62 -11.17
N ILE A 71 -2.29 -12.74 -12.33
CA ILE A 71 -3.04 -11.64 -12.96
C ILE A 71 -4.19 -11.16 -12.07
N VAL A 72 -5.00 -12.10 -11.55
CA VAL A 72 -6.14 -11.77 -10.69
C VAL A 72 -5.67 -11.10 -9.40
N SER A 73 -4.63 -11.65 -8.77
CA SER A 73 -4.03 -11.08 -7.55
C SER A 73 -3.45 -9.68 -7.80
N LEU A 74 -2.78 -9.46 -8.93
CA LEU A 74 -2.24 -8.16 -9.32
C LEU A 74 -3.34 -7.10 -9.42
N GLY A 75 -4.43 -7.40 -10.14
CA GLY A 75 -5.53 -6.47 -10.34
C GLY A 75 -6.23 -6.11 -9.04
N SER A 76 -6.51 -7.09 -8.18
CA SER A 76 -7.13 -6.87 -6.88
C SER A 76 -6.28 -5.97 -5.98
N ASN A 77 -4.98 -6.23 -5.89
CA ASN A 77 -4.09 -5.43 -5.05
C ASN A 77 -3.87 -4.00 -5.58
N ILE A 78 -3.89 -3.78 -6.90
CA ILE A 78 -3.82 -2.42 -7.48
C ILE A 78 -5.07 -1.62 -7.11
N SER A 79 -6.25 -2.21 -7.27
CA SER A 79 -7.51 -1.55 -6.91
C SER A 79 -7.56 -1.21 -5.42
N THR A 80 -7.18 -2.17 -4.55
CA THR A 80 -7.10 -1.94 -3.11
C THR A 80 -6.10 -0.82 -2.79
N LEU A 81 -4.90 -0.84 -3.39
CA LEU A 81 -3.90 0.19 -3.17
C LEU A 81 -4.43 1.59 -3.50
N GLN A 82 -5.11 1.76 -4.64
CA GLN A 82 -5.70 3.04 -5.04
C GLN A 82 -6.78 3.50 -4.06
N GLN A 83 -7.65 2.60 -3.62
CA GLN A 83 -8.67 2.90 -2.62
C GLN A 83 -8.05 3.31 -1.28
N THR A 84 -7.00 2.60 -0.84
CA THR A 84 -6.26 2.91 0.39
C THR A 84 -5.54 4.25 0.31
N GLU A 85 -4.85 4.56 -0.79
CA GLU A 85 -4.19 5.85 -1.02
C GLU A 85 -5.21 7.00 -1.03
N SER A 86 -6.39 6.80 -1.66
CA SER A 86 -7.48 7.79 -1.60
C SER A 86 -8.00 7.98 -0.18
N ALA A 87 -8.12 6.93 0.62
CA ALA A 87 -8.57 7.00 2.00
C ALA A 87 -7.56 7.72 2.90
N ILE A 88 -6.25 7.50 2.68
CA ILE A 88 -5.17 8.25 3.34
C ILE A 88 -5.31 9.74 3.02
N GLY A 89 -5.43 10.11 1.74
CA GLY A 89 -5.58 11.52 1.35
C GLY A 89 -6.80 12.20 1.97
N ALA A 90 -7.93 11.48 2.09
CA ALA A 90 -9.11 12.00 2.77
C ALA A 90 -8.90 12.19 4.28
N ALA A 91 -8.17 11.28 4.93
CA ALA A 91 -7.82 11.38 6.35
C ALA A 91 -6.85 12.55 6.60
N GLU A 92 -5.83 12.73 5.75
CA GLU A 92 -4.89 13.85 5.81
C GLU A 92 -5.57 15.21 5.62
N ALA A 93 -6.55 15.28 4.70
CA ALA A 93 -7.35 16.49 4.51
C ALA A 93 -8.18 16.83 5.75
N ARG A 94 -8.79 15.82 6.41
CA ARG A 94 -9.52 16.02 7.67
C ARG A 94 -8.60 16.48 8.80
N ARG A 95 -7.45 15.83 8.96
CA ARG A 95 -6.41 16.23 9.93
C ARG A 95 -5.99 17.69 9.72
N SER A 96 -5.71 18.08 8.49
CA SER A 96 -5.33 19.46 8.15
C SER A 96 -6.44 20.45 8.49
N ALA A 97 -7.71 20.10 8.27
CA ALA A 97 -8.85 20.93 8.63
C ALA A 97 -9.05 21.06 10.15
N LEU A 98 -8.75 20.02 10.93
CA LEU A 98 -8.79 20.07 12.40
C LEU A 98 -7.64 20.92 12.96
N ILE A 99 -6.42 20.73 12.47
CA ILE A 99 -5.25 21.54 12.85
C ILE A 99 -5.52 23.03 12.56
N GLY A 100 -6.13 23.35 11.41
CA GLY A 100 -6.49 24.73 11.06
C GLY A 100 -7.53 25.38 11.98
N ARG A 101 -8.20 24.63 12.86
CA ARG A 101 -9.15 25.14 13.86
C ARG A 101 -8.51 25.35 15.24
N ILE A 102 -7.30 24.83 15.47
CA ILE A 102 -6.56 25.01 16.73
C ILE A 102 -5.95 26.42 16.75
N ASP A 103 -6.02 27.13 17.88
CA ASP A 103 -5.43 28.46 18.02
C ASP A 103 -3.91 28.36 18.24
N LEU A 104 -3.17 28.18 17.15
CA LEU A 104 -1.73 27.94 17.18
C LEU A 104 -0.97 29.17 17.71
N ARG A 105 -0.44 29.08 18.93
CA ARG A 105 0.40 30.11 19.53
C ARG A 105 1.77 30.16 18.85
N VAL A 106 2.11 31.31 18.26
CA VAL A 106 3.46 31.57 17.72
C VAL A 106 4.49 31.59 18.86
N VAL A 107 5.46 30.67 18.82
CA VAL A 107 6.61 30.65 19.72
C VAL A 107 7.79 31.26 18.97
N ALA A 108 8.22 32.47 19.37
CA ALA A 108 9.39 33.11 18.79
C ALA A 108 10.68 32.42 19.27
N ASP A 109 11.61 32.15 18.35
CA ASP A 109 12.93 31.63 18.71
C ASP A 109 13.63 32.60 19.66
N THR A 110 14.11 32.08 20.78
CA THR A 110 14.92 32.87 21.71
C THR A 110 16.28 33.08 21.06
N PRO A 111 16.80 34.32 20.94
CA PRO A 111 18.10 34.56 20.34
C PRO A 111 19.15 33.78 21.14
N MET A 112 19.77 32.80 20.48
CA MET A 112 20.85 32.01 21.05
C MET A 112 21.97 32.98 21.45
N LYS A 113 22.17 33.16 22.76
CA LYS A 113 23.28 33.96 23.29
C LYS A 113 24.58 33.27 22.86
N LEU A 114 25.18 33.75 21.79
CA LEU A 114 26.59 33.53 21.48
C LEU A 114 27.37 34.31 22.55
N VAL A 115 27.89 33.60 23.56
CA VAL A 115 28.91 34.08 24.49
C VAL A 115 30.19 33.31 24.23
#